data_AF-A0A855X5H6-F1
#
_entry.id   AF-A0A855X5H6-F1
#
_cell.length_a   1.000
_cell.length_b   1.000
_cell.length_c   1.000
_cell.angle_alpha   90.00
_cell.angle_beta   90.00
_cell.angle_gamma   90.00
#
_symmetry.space_group_name_H-M   'P 1'
#
loop_
_entity.id
_entity.type
_entity.pdbx_description
1 polymer ?
#
loop_
_entity_poly.entity_id
_entity_poly.type
_entity_poly.pdbx_seq_one_letter_code
_entity_poly.pdbx_strand_id
1 'polypeptide(L)' 'MQGKIIGIKEDELYLEVDEQLRFHSRFVAPQRLQPLHVLDRVNFSFVPSGTVPCIKIQSVEPQVRPRA' A
#
# COMPACT_ATOMS: atom_id res chain seq x y z
N MET A 1 -2.00 9.80 -1.98
CA MET A 1 -2.31 9.66 -0.53
C MET A 1 -1.26 8.74 0.07
N GLN A 2 -0.99 8.85 1.36
CA GLN A 2 -0.03 7.98 2.04
C GLN A 2 -0.76 7.04 2.99
N GLY A 3 -0.34 5.79 3.06
CA GLY A 3 -0.89 4.80 3.99
C GLY A 3 0.18 3.83 4.46
N LYS A 4 -0.03 3.25 5.63
CA LYS A 4 0.80 2.19 6.20
C LYS A 4 0.19 0.84 5.86
N ILE A 5 0.98 -0.09 5.33
CA ILE A 5 0.53 -1.46 5.10
C ILE A 5 0.35 -2.16 6.44
N ILE A 6 -0.88 -2.61 6.72
CA ILE A 6 -1.21 -3.37 7.93
C ILE A 6 -1.50 -4.85 7.62
N GLY A 7 -1.61 -5.21 6.34
CA GLY A 7 -1.79 -6.58 5.88
C GLY A 7 -1.66 -6.69 4.36
N ILE A 8 -1.22 -7.86 3.89
CA ILE A 8 -1.08 -8.19 2.47
C ILE A 8 -1.70 -9.57 2.27
N LYS A 9 -2.63 -9.68 1.30
CA LYS A 9 -3.26 -10.96 0.96
C LYS A 9 -3.43 -11.05 -0.56
N GLU A 10 -2.69 -11.95 -1.19
CA GLU A 10 -2.73 -12.16 -2.64
C GLU A 10 -2.54 -10.84 -3.42
N ASP A 11 -3.57 -10.32 -4.08
CA ASP A 11 -3.60 -9.07 -4.84
C ASP A 11 -4.25 -7.89 -4.09
N GLU A 12 -4.55 -8.07 -2.80
CA GLU A 12 -5.13 -7.05 -1.92
C GLU A 12 -4.13 -6.50 -0.89
N LEU A 13 -4.22 -5.19 -0.67
CA LEU A 13 -3.51 -4.49 0.40
C LEU A 13 -4.50 -3.94 1.42
N TYR A 14 -4.18 -4.13 2.69
CA TYR A 14 -4.85 -3.48 3.82
C TYR A 14 -4.00 -2.29 4.23
N LEU A 15 -4.57 -1.10 4.18
CA LEU A 15 -3.90 0.16 4.47
C LEU A 15 -4.57 0.86 5.65
N GLU A 16 -3.74 1.45 6.50
CA GLU A 16 -4.13 2.44 7.50
C GLU A 16 -3.66 3.82 7.03
N VAL A 17 -4.61 4.74 6.85
CA VAL A 17 -4.41 6.13 6.42
C VAL A 17 -4.76 7.05 7.59
N ASP A 18 -3.89 8.01 7.86
CA ASP A 18 -4.04 9.02 8.92
C ASP A 18 -4.39 8.43 10.31
N GLU A 19 -3.92 7.21 10.59
CA GLU A 19 -4.11 6.46 11.85
C GLU A 19 -5.58 6.20 12.25
N GLN A 20 -6.54 6.51 11.38
CA GLN A 20 -7.97 6.42 11.66
C GLN A 20 -8.72 5.60 10.61
N LEU A 21 -8.33 5.72 9.34
CA LEU A 21 -9.06 5.10 8.24
C LEU A 21 -8.36 3.83 7.81
N ARG A 22 -9.05 2.70 7.99
CA ARG A 22 -8.59 1.38 7.55
C ARG A 22 -9.44 0.90 6.40
N PHE A 23 -8.81 0.53 5.30
CA PHE A 23 -9.50 -0.07 4.16
C PHE A 23 -8.60 -1.08 3.47
N HIS A 24 -9.22 -1.93 2.65
CA HIS A 24 -8.48 -2.79 1.73
C HIS A 24 -8.90 -2.51 0.30
N SER A 25 -7.97 -2.72 -0.61
CA SER A 25 -8.21 -2.57 -2.04
C SER A 25 -7.21 -3.43 -2.80
N ARG A 26 -7.60 -3.88 -3.99
CA ARG A 26 -6.66 -4.46 -4.93
C ARG A 26 -5.59 -3.45 -5.28
N PHE A 27 -4.38 -3.91 -5.54
CA PHE A 27 -3.29 -3.00 -5.86
C PHE A 27 -2.54 -3.37 -7.13
N VAL A 28 -1.94 -2.36 -7.74
CA VAL A 28 -0.97 -2.52 -8.81
C VAL A 28 0.32 -1.83 -8.38
N ALA A 29 1.40 -2.60 -8.32
CA ALA A 29 2.73 -2.11 -7.98
C ALA A 29 3.72 -2.45 -9.11
N PRO A 30 4.50 -1.47 -9.61
CA PRO A 30 5.66 -1.75 -10.46
C PRO A 30 6.58 -2.79 -9.84
N GLN A 31 7.14 -3.72 -10.63
CA GLN A 31 8.04 -4.78 -10.12
C GLN A 31 9.20 -4.23 -9.27
N ARG A 32 9.73 -3.05 -9.61
CA ARG A 32 10.80 -2.38 -8.84
C ARG A 32 10.42 -1.95 -7.42
N LEU A 33 9.12 -1.86 -7.12
CA LEU A 33 8.59 -1.50 -5.81
C LEU A 33 8.16 -2.74 -5.01
N GLN A 34 8.34 -3.94 -5.58
CA GLN A 34 8.07 -5.20 -4.92
C GLN A 34 9.39 -5.81 -4.42
N PRO A 35 9.37 -6.63 -3.35
CA PRO A 35 8.20 -6.99 -2.54
C PRO A 35 7.74 -5.85 -1.62
N LEU A 36 6.46 -5.86 -1.27
CA LEU A 36 5.89 -4.97 -0.26
C LEU A 36 5.86 -5.72 1.08
N HIS A 37 6.08 -4.99 2.17
CA HIS A 37 6.04 -5.56 3.51
C HIS A 37 5.01 -4.88 4.41
N VAL A 38 4.50 -5.64 5.38
CA VAL A 38 3.69 -5.06 6.46
C VAL A 38 4.57 -4.05 7.22
N LEU A 39 3.96 -2.94 7.62
CA LEU A 39 4.55 -1.73 8.20
C LEU A 39 5.22 -0.76 7.22
N ASP A 40 5.38 -1.12 5.95
CA ASP A 40 5.86 -0.16 4.95
C ASP A 40 4.86 0.98 4.76
N ARG A 41 5.37 2.20 4.55
CA ARG A 41 4.55 3.34 4.17
C ARG A 41 4.55 3.46 2.65
N VAL A 42 3.38 3.53 2.04
CA VAL A 42 3.23 3.63 0.60
C VAL A 42 2.53 4.91 0.21
N ASN A 43 2.99 5.54 -0.87
CA ASN A 43 2.24 6.58 -1.55
C ASN A 43 1.46 5.94 -2.69
N PHE A 44 0.16 6.20 -2.74
CA PHE A 44 -0.74 5.57 -3.69
C PHE A 44 -1.82 6.52 -4.17
N SER A 45 -2.40 6.18 -5.31
CA SER A 45 -3.55 6.88 -5.91
C SER A 45 -4.66 5.90 -6.20
N PHE A 46 -5.91 6.31 -6.02
CA PHE A 46 -7.05 5.55 -6.53
C PHE A 46 -7.04 5.56 -8.05
N VAL A 47 -7.23 4.40 -8.66
CA VAL A 47 -7.47 4.30 -10.09
C VAL A 47 -8.99 4.38 -10.30
N PRO A 48 -9.50 5.41 -10.98
CA PRO A 48 -10.92 5.48 -11.33
C PRO A 48 -11.20 4.43 -12.40
N SER A 49 -11.53 3.21 -11.98
CA SER A 49 -11.99 2.15 -12.87
C SER A 49 -13.43 1.78 -12.49
N GLY A 50 -14.32 1.73 -13.49
CA GLY A 50 -15.76 1.54 -13.30
C GLY A 50 -16.19 0.14 -12.85
N THR A 51 -15.25 -0.80 -12.65
CA THR A 51 -15.55 -2.20 -12.33
C THR A 51 -14.92 -2.71 -11.04
N VAL A 52 -13.66 -2.37 -10.74
CA VAL A 52 -12.98 -2.81 -9.51
C VAL A 52 -12.15 -1.67 -8.92
N PRO A 53 -12.42 -1.23 -7.68
CA PRO A 53 -11.61 -0.21 -7.03
C PRO A 53 -10.23 -0.78 -6.73
N CYS A 54 -9.21 -0.22 -7.38
CA CYS A 54 -7.81 -0.56 -7.12
C CYS A 54 -6.98 0.69 -6.85
N ILE A 55 -5.88 0.49 -6.12
CA ILE A 55 -4.89 1.51 -5.84
C ILE A 55 -3.62 1.24 -6.65
N LYS A 56 -3.02 2.31 -7.18
CA LYS A 56 -1.72 2.24 -7.81
C LYS A 56 -0.67 2.73 -6.81
N ILE A 57 0.31 1.87 -6.52
CA ILE A 57 1.44 2.24 -5.66
C ILE A 57 2.47 3.01 -6.49
N GLN A 58 2.78 4.22 -6.02
CA GLN A 58 3.68 5.14 -6.68
C GLN A 58 5.09 5.08 -6.08
N SER A 59 5.18 4.93 -4.76
CA SER A 59 6.44 4.77 -4.02
C SER A 59 6.22 3.99 -2.74
N VAL A 60 7.30 3.40 -2.24
CA VAL A 60 7.35 2.64 -0.99
C VAL A 60 8.49 3.23 -0.16
N GLU A 61 8.19 3.57 1.08
CA GLU A 61 9.16 3.95 2.09
C GLU A 61 9.23 2.79 3.10
N PRO A 62 10.31 1.99 3.04
CA PRO A 62 10.51 0.88 3.96
C PRO A 62 10.56 1.42 5.38
N GLN A 63 9.96 0.71 6.33
CA GLN A 63 10.18 1.05 7.73
C GLN A 63 11.68 0.90 8.02
N VAL A 64 12.37 2.02 8.26
CA VAL A 64 13.79 2.03 8.59
C VAL A 64 13.99 1.13 9.80
N ARG A 65 14.57 -0.06 9.59
CA ARG A 65 15.00 -0.91 10.70
C ARG A 65 15.98 -0.07 11.52
N PRO A 66 15.80 0.10 12.84
CA PRO A 66 16.87 0.64 13.65
C PRO A 66 18.09 -0.24 13.42
N ARG A 67 19.18 0.37 12.93
CA ARG A 67 20.49 -0.29 12.92
C ARG A 67 20.79 -0.62 14.38
N ALA A 68 20.77 -1.91 14.70
CA ALA A 68 21.38 -2.44 15.92
C ALA A 68 22.88 -2.21 15.88
#